data_AF-A0A8C7QJ16-F1
#
_entry.id   AF-A0A8C7QJ16-F1
#
_cell.length_a   1.000
_cell.length_b   1.000
_cell.length_c   1.000
_cell.angle_alpha   90.00
_cell.angle_beta   90.00
_cell.angle_gamma   90.00
#
_symmetry.space_group_name_H-M   'P 1'
#
loop_
_entity.id
_entity.type
_entity.pdbx_description
1 polymer ?
#
loop_
_entity_poly.entity_id
_entity_poly.type
_entity_poly.pdbx_seq_one_letter_code
_entity_poly.pdbx_strand_id
1 'polypeptide(L)'
;MNAPHFSIDLLLLCISCGASVLAANSPTVSSTLPATNFTDLGSAFSYGEADSKNIILTRKKRYISQNDMLVILDYHNKVRGKVFPPASNMEYMTWDETLSKSAEDWAHSCLWEHGPRHLLRFLGQNLSVRTGRYRSILQLVKPWHDEVKDYVFPYPRDCNPRCPLKCYGPMCTHYTQMVWATTNKVGCAIHTCHNMNVWGNVWKRTTFLVCNYSSKGNWIGEAPYKVGVPCSACPPSYGGSCSNNMCFPALNTNYLQWFK
;
A
#
# COMPACT_ATOMS: atom_id res chain seq x y z
N MET A 1 23.90 -31.91 31.61
CA MET A 1 22.98 -33.06 31.53
C MET A 1 21.99 -32.92 32.66
N ASN A 2 20.71 -32.71 32.34
CA ASN A 2 19.50 -33.04 33.10
C ASN A 2 18.36 -32.12 32.63
N ALA A 3 17.51 -32.70 31.80
CA ALA A 3 16.20 -32.16 31.41
C ALA A 3 15.14 -32.63 32.42
N PRO A 4 14.05 -31.88 32.64
CA PRO A 4 12.83 -32.46 33.15
C PRO A 4 11.87 -32.80 31.99
N HIS A 5 11.48 -34.07 31.97
CA HIS A 5 10.36 -34.61 31.21
C HIS A 5 9.04 -33.92 31.59
N PHE A 6 8.21 -33.60 30.60
CA PHE A 6 6.78 -33.43 30.79
C PHE A 6 6.03 -34.49 29.98
N SER A 7 5.19 -35.22 30.68
CA SER A 7 4.39 -36.34 30.18
C SER A 7 3.14 -35.84 29.44
N ILE A 8 2.69 -36.71 28.53
CA ILE A 8 1.65 -36.59 27.53
C ILE A 8 0.26 -36.64 28.18
N ASP A 9 -0.66 -35.78 27.74
CA ASP A 9 -2.11 -36.03 27.83
C ASP A 9 -2.74 -35.91 26.44
N LEU A 10 -3.11 -37.07 25.91
CA LEU A 10 -3.84 -37.29 24.67
C LEU A 10 -5.32 -37.46 25.05
N LEU A 11 -6.17 -36.52 24.66
CA LEU A 11 -7.63 -36.64 24.79
C LEU A 11 -8.26 -36.69 23.39
N LEU A 12 -8.54 -37.92 22.97
CA LEU A 12 -9.47 -38.32 21.92
C LEU A 12 -10.89 -38.47 22.52
N LEU A 13 -11.92 -38.38 21.64
CA LEU A 13 -13.38 -38.54 21.80
C LEU A 13 -14.11 -37.19 21.53
N CYS A 14 -15.11 -37.05 20.66
CA CYS A 14 -15.99 -38.00 19.99
C CYS A 14 -16.56 -37.40 18.69
N ILE A 15 -16.92 -38.29 17.78
CA ILE A 15 -17.66 -38.08 16.54
C ILE A 15 -19.15 -37.88 16.88
N SER A 16 -19.79 -36.87 16.28
CA SER A 16 -21.22 -36.98 15.92
C SER A 16 -21.54 -36.21 14.64
N CYS A 17 -22.34 -36.89 13.82
CA CYS A 17 -22.80 -36.55 12.48
C CYS A 17 -24.05 -35.65 12.58
N GLY A 18 -24.21 -34.72 11.63
CA GLY A 18 -25.40 -33.89 11.51
C GLY A 18 -25.40 -33.08 10.21
N ALA A 19 -25.87 -33.69 9.13
CA ALA A 19 -26.12 -33.04 7.86
C ALA A 19 -27.40 -32.20 7.92
N SER A 20 -27.36 -30.98 7.39
CA SER A 20 -28.54 -30.24 6.95
C SER A 20 -28.26 -29.56 5.62
N VAL A 21 -28.82 -30.16 4.57
CA VAL A 21 -28.93 -29.63 3.21
C VAL A 21 -30.15 -28.71 3.18
N LEU A 22 -29.99 -27.47 2.71
CA LEU A 22 -31.10 -26.70 2.14
C LEU A 22 -30.62 -26.05 0.84
N ALA A 23 -31.13 -26.60 -0.26
CA ALA A 23 -31.08 -26.04 -1.59
C ALA A 23 -32.17 -24.96 -1.75
N ALA A 24 -31.86 -23.86 -2.42
CA ALA A 24 -32.86 -22.92 -2.93
C ALA A 24 -32.57 -22.66 -4.41
N ASN A 25 -33.49 -23.14 -5.25
CA ASN A 25 -33.49 -23.03 -6.71
C ASN A 25 -33.77 -21.59 -7.16
N SER A 26 -33.05 -21.16 -8.20
CA SER A 26 -33.44 -20.03 -9.06
C SER A 26 -34.34 -20.54 -10.20
N PRO A 27 -35.37 -19.79 -10.63
CA PRO A 27 -35.95 -19.97 -11.95
C PRO A 27 -35.63 -18.78 -12.85
N THR A 28 -35.06 -19.12 -14.02
CA THR A 28 -35.01 -18.31 -15.24
C THR A 28 -36.40 -18.27 -15.90
N VAL A 29 -36.90 -17.10 -16.29
CA VAL A 29 -37.98 -16.99 -17.30
C VAL A 29 -37.72 -15.82 -18.25
N SER A 30 -38.02 -16.10 -19.51
CA SER A 30 -37.69 -15.39 -20.75
C SER A 30 -38.59 -14.20 -21.07
N SER A 31 -38.03 -13.32 -21.89
CA SER A 31 -38.58 -12.30 -22.80
C SER A 31 -40.09 -12.32 -23.14
N THR A 32 -40.72 -11.14 -23.15
CA THR A 32 -41.56 -10.62 -24.24
C THR A 32 -41.90 -9.12 -24.01
N LEU A 33 -41.74 -8.30 -25.07
CA LEU A 33 -42.32 -6.96 -25.18
C LEU A 33 -43.79 -7.07 -25.63
N PRO A 34 -44.63 -6.05 -25.37
CA PRO A 34 -45.11 -5.29 -26.52
C PRO A 34 -45.21 -3.77 -26.27
N ALA A 35 -45.13 -3.04 -27.38
CA ALA A 35 -45.35 -1.61 -27.51
C ALA A 35 -46.83 -1.28 -27.72
N THR A 36 -47.27 -0.09 -27.25
CA THR A 36 -48.28 0.76 -27.92
C THR A 36 -48.14 2.22 -27.46
N ASN A 37 -48.31 3.13 -28.42
CA ASN A 37 -48.16 4.60 -28.33
C ASN A 37 -49.51 5.34 -28.25
N PHE A 38 -49.41 6.66 -28.05
CA PHE A 38 -50.35 7.78 -28.38
C PHE A 38 -51.48 8.06 -27.36
N THR A 39 -51.86 9.29 -26.97
CA THR A 39 -51.72 10.69 -27.48
C THR A 39 -51.87 11.65 -26.27
N ASP A 40 -51.02 12.66 -26.11
CA ASP A 40 -51.23 14.11 -26.39
C ASP A 40 -52.30 14.85 -25.54
N LEU A 41 -51.83 15.82 -24.73
CA LEU A 41 -52.51 17.11 -24.52
C LEU A 41 -51.47 18.15 -24.09
N GLY A 42 -51.07 19.01 -25.03
CA GLY A 42 -50.21 20.15 -24.77
C GLY A 42 -50.87 21.27 -23.95
N SER A 43 -50.05 22.02 -23.21
CA SER A 43 -50.20 23.47 -23.08
C SER A 43 -48.86 24.09 -22.66
N ALA A 44 -48.49 25.14 -23.39
CA ALA A 44 -47.26 25.91 -23.28
C ALA A 44 -47.14 26.64 -21.93
N PHE A 45 -45.92 26.96 -21.48
CA PHE A 45 -45.48 28.35 -21.26
C PHE A 45 -44.00 28.45 -20.83
N SER A 46 -43.30 29.31 -21.57
CA SER A 46 -42.20 30.21 -21.20
C SER A 46 -40.85 29.67 -20.72
N TYR A 47 -39.84 30.10 -21.49
CA TYR A 47 -38.44 30.23 -21.09
C TYR A 47 -38.29 30.75 -19.65
N GLY A 48 -37.60 29.96 -18.84
CA GLY A 48 -37.11 30.32 -17.52
C GLY A 48 -35.63 29.99 -17.45
N GLU A 49 -34.82 31.03 -17.46
CA GLU A 49 -33.39 31.04 -17.22
C GLU A 49 -33.06 30.34 -15.88
N ALA A 50 -32.49 29.13 -15.97
CA ALA A 50 -32.05 28.37 -14.80
C ALA A 50 -30.55 28.60 -14.59
N ASP A 51 -30.30 29.66 -13.83
CA ASP A 51 -29.15 29.95 -12.97
C ASP A 51 -28.13 28.80 -12.80
N SER A 52 -26.88 29.09 -13.14
CA SER A 52 -25.71 28.25 -12.91
C SER A 52 -25.54 27.97 -11.42
N LYS A 53 -26.20 26.91 -10.94
CA LYS A 53 -25.95 26.36 -9.62
C LYS A 53 -24.50 25.90 -9.56
N ASN A 54 -23.68 26.74 -8.94
CA ASN A 54 -22.36 26.45 -8.42
C ASN A 54 -22.37 25.06 -7.77
N ILE A 55 -21.88 24.06 -8.51
CA ILE A 55 -21.41 22.82 -7.91
C ILE A 55 -20.19 23.25 -7.10
N ILE A 56 -20.39 23.56 -5.82
CA ILE A 56 -19.31 23.62 -4.85
C ILE A 56 -18.81 22.18 -4.76
N LEU A 57 -17.90 21.82 -5.66
CA LEU A 57 -16.95 20.75 -5.46
C LEU A 57 -16.21 21.15 -4.19
N THR A 58 -16.69 20.69 -3.04
CA THR A 58 -15.95 20.76 -1.79
C THR A 58 -14.67 19.98 -2.05
N ARG A 59 -13.63 20.70 -2.44
CA ARG A 59 -12.33 20.14 -2.79
C ARG A 59 -11.83 19.47 -1.53
N LYS A 60 -12.09 18.16 -1.41
CA LYS A 60 -11.78 17.36 -0.23
C LYS A 60 -10.31 17.61 0.08
N LYS A 61 -10.06 18.30 1.20
CA LYS A 61 -8.72 18.78 1.56
C LYS A 61 -7.85 17.56 1.79
N ARG A 62 -6.98 17.24 0.83
CA ARG A 62 -5.99 16.16 0.98
C ARG A 62 -5.03 16.53 2.09
N TYR A 63 -4.71 15.57 2.95
CA TYR A 63 -3.78 15.76 4.08
C TYR A 63 -2.32 15.74 3.64
N ILE A 64 -2.05 15.28 2.42
CA ILE A 64 -0.78 15.46 1.73
C ILE A 64 -0.99 16.31 0.47
N SER A 65 -0.02 17.18 0.15
CA SER A 65 -0.09 17.99 -1.07
C SER A 65 0.16 17.11 -2.32
N GLN A 66 -0.40 17.50 -3.47
CA GLN A 66 -0.12 16.82 -4.74
C GLN A 66 1.37 16.79 -5.06
N ASN A 67 2.09 17.87 -4.73
CA ASN A 67 3.53 17.94 -4.95
C ASN A 67 4.28 16.94 -4.07
N ASP A 68 3.95 16.87 -2.76
CA ASP A 68 4.60 15.91 -1.86
C ASP A 68 4.29 14.46 -2.25
N MET A 69 3.07 14.18 -2.69
CA MET A 69 2.67 12.89 -3.24
C MET A 69 3.59 12.45 -4.39
N LEU A 70 3.77 13.32 -5.39
CA LEU A 70 4.64 13.05 -6.53
C LEU A 70 6.10 12.87 -6.09
N VAL A 71 6.60 13.74 -5.21
CA VAL A 71 7.96 13.66 -4.68
C VAL A 71 8.22 12.36 -3.91
N ILE A 72 7.25 11.90 -3.10
CA ILE A 72 7.35 10.61 -2.41
C ILE A 72 7.41 9.48 -3.43
N LEU A 73 6.49 9.43 -4.39
CA LEU A 73 6.39 8.37 -5.38
C LEU A 73 7.65 8.29 -6.24
N ASP A 74 8.10 9.43 -6.76
CA ASP A 74 9.31 9.53 -7.58
C ASP A 74 10.54 9.11 -6.80
N TYR A 75 10.64 9.48 -5.51
CA TYR A 75 11.76 9.07 -4.68
C TYR A 75 11.77 7.55 -4.42
N HIS A 76 10.61 6.93 -4.18
CA HIS A 76 10.50 5.47 -4.06
C HIS A 76 10.97 4.79 -5.33
N ASN A 77 10.43 5.17 -6.50
CA ASN A 77 10.81 4.57 -7.78
C ASN A 77 12.28 4.83 -8.14
N LYS A 78 12.84 6.00 -7.78
CA LYS A 78 14.27 6.29 -7.94
C LYS A 78 15.16 5.35 -7.11
N VAL A 79 14.76 5.07 -5.86
CA VAL A 79 15.49 4.13 -4.98
C VAL A 79 15.37 2.71 -5.52
N ARG A 80 14.17 2.28 -5.90
CA ARG A 80 13.88 0.94 -6.45
C ARG A 80 14.67 0.63 -7.73
N GLY A 81 14.76 1.59 -8.66
CA GLY A 81 15.52 1.43 -9.91
C GLY A 81 17.05 1.46 -9.76
N LYS A 82 17.57 1.75 -8.56
CA LYS A 82 19.00 1.91 -8.28
C LYS A 82 19.54 0.99 -7.19
N VAL A 83 18.77 -0.02 -6.80
CA VAL A 83 19.20 -0.98 -5.77
C VAL A 83 20.46 -1.72 -6.17
N PHE A 84 21.27 -2.04 -5.17
CA PHE A 84 22.38 -2.96 -5.31
C PHE A 84 22.27 -4.04 -4.22
N PRO A 85 22.41 -5.34 -4.55
CA PRO A 85 22.58 -5.90 -5.91
C PRO A 85 21.38 -5.62 -6.84
N PRO A 86 21.54 -5.68 -8.18
CA PRO A 86 20.44 -5.42 -9.10
C PRO A 86 19.27 -6.41 -8.93
N ALA A 87 18.05 -5.90 -9.05
CA ALA A 87 16.83 -6.67 -8.87
C ALA A 87 16.23 -7.11 -10.20
N SER A 88 15.98 -8.41 -10.38
CA SER A 88 15.39 -8.95 -11.61
C SER A 88 13.87 -8.83 -11.69
N ASN A 89 13.19 -8.61 -10.56
CA ASN A 89 11.73 -8.63 -10.45
C ASN A 89 11.12 -7.37 -9.82
N MET A 90 11.83 -6.24 -9.80
CA MET A 90 11.38 -5.03 -9.13
C MET A 90 10.16 -4.41 -9.85
N GLU A 91 8.99 -4.43 -9.22
CA GLU A 91 7.77 -3.84 -9.82
C GLU A 91 7.78 -2.31 -9.74
N TYR A 92 7.26 -1.64 -10.76
CA TYR A 92 7.06 -0.18 -10.71
C TYR A 92 5.99 0.17 -9.67
N MET A 93 6.28 1.16 -8.82
CA MET A 93 5.36 1.60 -7.78
C MET A 93 4.45 2.71 -8.28
N THR A 94 3.17 2.64 -7.92
CA THR A 94 2.13 3.62 -8.22
C THR A 94 1.52 4.18 -6.94
N TRP A 95 0.88 5.35 -7.02
CA TRP A 95 0.14 5.90 -5.89
C TRP A 95 -1.25 5.24 -5.76
N ASP A 96 -1.65 4.92 -4.54
CA ASP A 96 -2.99 4.40 -4.23
C ASP A 96 -3.69 5.32 -3.22
N GLU A 97 -4.78 5.96 -3.67
CA GLU A 97 -5.54 6.91 -2.86
C GLU A 97 -6.24 6.24 -1.66
N THR A 98 -6.57 4.95 -1.76
CA THR A 98 -7.16 4.17 -0.67
C THR A 98 -6.13 3.94 0.44
N LEU A 99 -4.89 3.60 0.08
CA LEU A 99 -3.78 3.51 1.02
C LEU A 99 -3.48 4.86 1.67
N SER A 100 -3.52 5.94 0.87
CA SER A 100 -3.33 7.32 1.37
C SER A 100 -4.41 7.70 2.38
N LYS A 101 -5.67 7.34 2.13
CA LYS A 101 -6.77 7.63 3.06
C LYS A 101 -6.64 6.83 4.35
N SER A 102 -6.27 5.56 4.27
CA SER A 102 -5.98 4.75 5.46
C SER A 102 -4.79 5.31 6.26
N ALA A 103 -3.76 5.81 5.59
CA ALA A 103 -2.61 6.44 6.24
C ALA A 103 -3.01 7.75 6.94
N GLU A 104 -3.92 8.52 6.36
CA GLU A 104 -4.48 9.73 6.95
C GLU A 104 -5.21 9.43 8.26
N ASP A 105 -6.10 8.44 8.24
CA ASP A 105 -6.87 8.04 9.41
C ASP A 105 -5.93 7.58 10.55
N TRP A 106 -4.81 6.91 10.22
CA TRP A 106 -3.80 6.54 11.21
C TRP A 106 -2.96 7.71 11.70
N ALA A 107 -2.51 8.59 10.80
CA ALA A 107 -1.70 9.77 11.15
C ALA A 107 -2.42 10.71 12.13
N HIS A 108 -3.76 10.77 12.04
CA HIS A 108 -4.62 11.54 12.95
C HIS A 108 -4.62 11.04 14.38
N SER A 109 -4.29 9.77 14.62
CA SER A 109 -4.24 9.21 15.98
C SER A 109 -3.11 9.82 16.82
N CYS A 110 -2.08 10.37 16.18
CA CYS A 110 -0.89 10.90 16.85
C CYS A 110 -0.23 9.88 17.80
N LEU A 111 -0.26 8.60 17.43
CA LEU A 111 0.39 7.50 18.14
C LEU A 111 1.67 7.09 17.40
N TRP A 112 2.81 7.07 18.12
CA TRP A 112 4.08 6.62 17.56
C TRP A 112 4.17 5.09 17.58
N GLU A 113 3.27 4.44 16.82
CA GLU A 113 3.22 2.99 16.66
C GLU A 113 2.58 2.61 15.33
N HIS A 114 2.79 1.36 14.91
CA HIS A 114 2.17 0.85 13.69
C HIS A 114 0.68 0.55 13.88
N GLY A 115 -0.13 0.89 12.88
CA GLY A 115 -1.55 0.51 12.89
C GLY A 115 -2.38 1.00 11.70
N PRO A 116 -3.70 0.73 11.73
CA PRO A 116 -4.39 -0.07 12.74
C PRO A 116 -4.08 -1.57 12.59
N ARG A 117 -3.99 -2.30 13.71
CA ARG A 117 -3.48 -3.68 13.77
C ARG A 117 -4.15 -4.65 12.80
N HIS A 118 -5.45 -4.52 12.56
CA HIS A 118 -6.20 -5.39 11.66
C HIS A 118 -5.80 -5.24 10.17
N LEU A 119 -5.30 -4.06 9.76
CA LEU A 119 -4.81 -3.84 8.38
C LEU A 119 -3.36 -4.27 8.20
N LEU A 120 -2.54 -4.25 9.25
CA LEU A 120 -1.12 -4.59 9.19
C LEU A 120 -0.84 -6.04 8.80
N ARG A 121 -1.85 -6.92 8.82
CA ARG A 121 -1.73 -8.29 8.27
C ARG A 121 -1.59 -8.29 6.74
N PHE A 122 -2.14 -7.28 6.07
CA PHE A 122 -2.23 -7.21 4.61
C PHE A 122 -1.39 -6.08 4.02
N LEU A 123 -1.07 -5.06 4.81
CA LEU A 123 -0.33 -3.88 4.38
C LEU A 123 1.06 -3.82 5.02
N GLY A 124 2.00 -3.23 4.29
CA GLY A 124 3.23 -2.68 4.86
C GLY A 124 3.00 -1.27 5.38
N GLN A 125 3.82 -0.81 6.31
CA GLN A 125 3.75 0.56 6.81
C GLN A 125 5.12 1.08 7.24
N ASN A 126 5.50 2.26 6.75
CA ASN A 126 6.63 3.03 7.25
C ASN A 126 6.13 4.29 7.95
N LEU A 127 6.80 4.64 9.05
CA LEU A 127 6.48 5.79 9.89
C LEU A 127 7.69 6.71 9.95
N SER A 128 7.44 8.02 9.95
CA SER A 128 8.49 9.02 10.15
C SER A 128 7.97 10.15 11.00
N VAL A 129 8.76 10.58 11.97
CA VAL A 129 8.38 11.64 12.90
C VAL A 129 9.53 12.62 13.05
N ARG A 130 9.18 13.89 13.22
CA ARG A 130 10.13 14.95 13.54
C ARG A 130 9.45 16.09 14.27
N THR A 131 10.21 16.88 15.00
CA THR A 131 9.73 18.13 15.57
C THR A 131 9.74 19.26 14.53
N GLY A 132 8.77 20.17 14.67
CA GLY A 132 8.70 21.39 13.89
C GLY A 132 8.28 21.21 12.43
N ARG A 133 8.41 22.29 11.66
CA ARG A 133 8.01 22.34 10.25
C ARG A 133 9.04 21.69 9.34
N TYR A 134 8.58 21.05 8.26
CA TYR A 134 9.44 20.56 7.20
C TYR A 134 9.52 21.52 6.02
N ARG A 135 10.67 21.53 5.34
CA ARG A 135 10.86 22.30 4.08
C ARG A 135 10.62 21.44 2.84
N SER A 136 10.87 20.14 2.97
CA SER A 136 10.66 19.15 1.91
C SER A 136 10.24 17.83 2.55
N ILE A 137 9.26 17.16 1.95
CA ILE A 137 8.79 15.85 2.41
C ILE A 137 9.92 14.80 2.43
N LEU A 138 10.95 14.97 1.60
CA LEU A 138 12.12 14.11 1.58
C LEU A 138 12.91 14.11 2.90
N GLN A 139 12.75 15.13 3.76
CA GLN A 139 13.34 15.11 5.09
C GLN A 139 12.76 14.01 5.99
N LEU A 140 11.55 13.51 5.68
CA LEU A 140 10.90 12.41 6.40
C LEU A 140 11.16 11.05 5.73
N VAL A 141 11.37 11.02 4.40
CA VAL A 141 11.48 9.79 3.61
C VAL A 141 12.93 9.34 3.39
N LYS A 142 13.88 10.26 3.21
CA LYS A 142 15.30 9.91 3.01
C LYS A 142 15.90 9.07 4.14
N PRO A 143 15.57 9.32 5.43
CA PRO A 143 16.08 8.49 6.52
C PRO A 143 15.73 7.00 6.37
N TRP A 144 14.55 6.66 5.80
CA TRP A 144 14.20 5.27 5.50
C TRP A 144 15.14 4.65 4.47
N HIS A 145 15.51 5.40 3.43
CA HIS A 145 16.48 4.92 2.44
C HIS A 145 17.89 4.83 3.03
N ASP A 146 18.28 5.77 3.90
CA ASP A 146 19.62 5.83 4.48
C ASP A 146 19.98 4.58 5.30
N GLU A 147 19.00 3.81 5.77
CA GLU A 147 19.21 2.51 6.42
C GLU A 147 19.92 1.49 5.52
N VAL A 148 19.96 1.70 4.20
CA VAL A 148 20.77 0.89 3.26
C VAL A 148 22.25 0.83 3.67
N LYS A 149 22.76 1.84 4.38
CA LYS A 149 24.14 1.90 4.87
C LYS A 149 24.44 0.82 5.90
N ASP A 150 23.41 0.38 6.62
CA ASP A 150 23.50 -0.60 7.70
C ASP A 150 22.92 -1.96 7.31
N TYR A 151 22.31 -2.06 6.13
CA TYR A 151 21.66 -3.26 5.62
C TYR A 151 22.58 -4.06 4.70
N VAL A 152 22.63 -5.38 4.92
CA VAL A 152 23.30 -6.31 4.01
C VAL A 152 22.28 -7.22 3.34
N PHE A 153 22.29 -7.20 2.01
CA PHE A 153 21.37 -8.01 1.20
C PHE A 153 21.63 -9.52 1.38
N PRO A 154 20.60 -10.34 1.69
CA PRO A 154 20.74 -11.79 1.78
C PRO A 154 20.73 -12.43 0.39
N TYR A 155 21.88 -12.93 -0.05
CA TYR A 155 21.97 -13.66 -1.32
C TYR A 155 21.28 -15.03 -1.21
N PRO A 156 20.82 -15.64 -2.33
CA PRO A 156 20.15 -16.93 -2.31
C PRO A 156 20.91 -18.03 -1.54
N ARG A 157 22.24 -18.03 -1.61
CA ARG A 157 23.12 -18.96 -0.87
C ARG A 157 23.04 -18.82 0.66
N ASP A 158 22.65 -17.65 1.15
CA ASP A 158 22.49 -17.36 2.58
C ASP A 158 21.10 -17.76 3.09
N CYS A 159 20.16 -18.10 2.20
CA CYS A 159 18.77 -18.41 2.52
C CYS A 159 18.56 -19.92 2.65
N ASN A 160 18.51 -20.46 3.87
CA ASN A 160 18.22 -21.87 4.11
C ASN A 160 17.62 -22.12 5.52
N PRO A 161 16.34 -22.53 5.66
CA PRO A 161 15.25 -22.45 4.67
C PRO A 161 14.70 -21.03 4.51
N ARG A 162 15.17 -20.08 5.33
CA ARG A 162 14.75 -18.68 5.39
C ARG A 162 15.95 -17.77 5.15
N CYS A 163 15.72 -16.62 4.55
CA CYS A 163 16.73 -15.56 4.39
C CYS A 163 16.94 -14.81 5.73
N PRO A 164 18.20 -14.60 6.16
CA PRO A 164 18.49 -13.81 7.35
C PRO A 164 18.31 -12.31 7.08
N LEU A 165 17.74 -11.58 8.05
CA LEU A 165 17.81 -10.12 8.07
C LEU A 165 19.17 -9.70 8.67
N LYS A 166 20.09 -9.22 7.84
CA LYS A 166 21.39 -8.69 8.27
C LYS A 166 21.32 -7.16 8.35
N CYS A 167 21.19 -6.63 9.57
CA CYS A 167 21.10 -5.20 9.86
C CYS A 167 22.07 -4.87 11.00
N TYR A 168 22.96 -3.90 10.78
CA TYR A 168 23.98 -3.47 11.76
C TYR A 168 23.65 -2.13 12.43
N GLY A 169 22.56 -1.50 12.00
CA GLY A 169 22.05 -0.24 12.53
C GLY A 169 20.82 -0.46 13.41
N PRO A 170 20.23 0.64 13.93
CA PRO A 170 19.05 0.55 14.79
C PRO A 170 17.80 0.07 14.05
N MET A 171 17.75 0.24 12.73
CA MET A 171 16.61 -0.13 11.89
C MET A 171 17.06 -0.30 10.43
N CYS A 172 16.53 -1.32 9.75
CA CYS A 172 16.70 -1.50 8.30
C CYS A 172 15.38 -1.82 7.57
N THR A 173 14.28 -1.97 8.31
CA THR A 173 13.03 -2.47 7.75
C THR A 173 12.27 -1.40 6.97
N HIS A 174 12.55 -0.11 7.19
CA HIS A 174 11.96 0.93 6.35
C HIS A 174 12.58 0.89 4.96
N TYR A 175 13.91 0.76 4.86
CA TYR A 175 14.60 0.56 3.58
C TYR A 175 14.06 -0.66 2.84
N THR A 176 14.04 -1.83 3.49
CA THR A 176 13.60 -3.06 2.82
C THR A 176 12.15 -2.98 2.35
N GLN A 177 11.27 -2.25 3.04
CA GLN A 177 9.91 -1.99 2.56
C GLN A 177 9.91 -1.08 1.32
N MET A 178 10.74 -0.04 1.27
CA MET A 178 10.83 0.83 0.08
C MET A 178 11.25 0.05 -1.17
N VAL A 179 12.16 -0.92 -1.00
CA VAL A 179 12.71 -1.75 -2.09
C VAL A 179 12.07 -3.12 -2.21
N TRP A 180 10.91 -3.35 -1.59
CA TRP A 180 10.24 -4.64 -1.69
C TRP A 180 9.66 -4.85 -3.09
N ALA A 181 10.15 -5.84 -3.83
CA ALA A 181 9.88 -6.01 -5.26
C ALA A 181 8.39 -6.06 -5.59
N THR A 182 7.60 -6.82 -4.81
CA THR A 182 6.17 -7.02 -5.04
C THR A 182 5.28 -5.93 -4.46
N THR A 183 5.85 -4.96 -3.75
CA THR A 183 5.13 -3.77 -3.30
C THR A 183 5.08 -2.77 -4.46
N ASN A 184 3.95 -2.75 -5.17
CA ASN A 184 3.74 -1.91 -6.36
C ASN A 184 2.78 -0.72 -6.12
N LYS A 185 2.30 -0.54 -4.88
CA LYS A 185 1.44 0.56 -4.47
C LYS A 185 1.90 1.19 -3.16
N VAL A 186 1.83 2.51 -3.10
CA VAL A 186 2.07 3.29 -1.88
C VAL A 186 1.02 4.38 -1.75
N GLY A 187 0.62 4.69 -0.52
CA GLY A 187 -0.17 5.88 -0.22
C GLY A 187 0.21 6.40 1.15
N CYS A 188 0.36 7.72 1.26
CA CYS A 188 0.88 8.35 2.47
C CYS A 188 0.05 9.54 2.91
N ALA A 189 0.11 9.86 4.19
CA ALA A 189 -0.47 11.07 4.75
C ALA A 189 0.45 11.69 5.79
N ILE A 190 0.36 13.01 5.91
CA ILE A 190 1.13 13.79 6.87
C ILE A 190 0.20 14.54 7.80
N HIS A 191 0.48 14.49 9.09
CA HIS A 191 -0.31 15.16 10.12
C HIS A 191 0.62 15.90 11.09
N THR A 192 0.18 17.05 11.61
CA THR A 192 0.91 17.77 12.65
C THR A 192 0.23 17.53 13.99
N CYS A 193 0.87 16.73 14.84
CA CYS A 193 0.40 16.42 16.19
C CYS A 193 0.82 17.50 17.17
N HIS A 194 -0.10 17.95 18.03
CA HIS A 194 0.22 18.96 19.04
C HIS A 194 1.17 18.42 20.10
N ASN A 195 0.85 17.23 20.63
CA ASN A 195 1.68 16.43 21.53
C ASN A 195 1.69 14.99 21.02
N MET A 196 2.85 14.35 21.05
CA MET A 196 3.01 12.95 20.65
C MET A 196 4.09 12.31 21.53
N ASN A 197 3.79 11.15 22.13
CA ASN A 197 4.80 10.39 22.87
C ASN A 197 5.66 9.63 21.86
N VAL A 198 6.93 9.99 21.77
CA VAL A 198 7.93 9.38 20.90
C VAL A 198 9.05 8.85 21.78
N TRP A 199 9.21 7.53 21.83
CA TRP A 199 10.22 6.84 22.65
C TRP A 199 10.23 7.28 24.13
N GLY A 200 9.05 7.37 24.75
CA GLY A 200 8.90 7.72 26.16
C GLY A 200 8.95 9.22 26.46
N ASN A 201 9.12 10.07 25.45
CA ASN A 201 9.21 11.51 25.60
C ASN A 201 8.09 12.23 24.85
N VAL A 202 7.47 13.24 25.46
CA VAL A 202 6.43 14.03 24.81
C VAL A 202 7.08 15.08 23.91
N TRP A 203 6.90 14.91 22.59
CA TRP A 203 7.35 15.87 21.59
C TRP A 203 6.19 16.79 21.22
N LYS A 204 6.46 18.10 21.18
CA LYS A 204 5.48 19.12 20.82
C LYS A 204 5.56 19.46 19.33
N ARG A 205 4.40 19.70 18.71
CA ARG A 205 4.28 20.11 17.30
C ARG A 205 5.06 19.18 16.37
N THR A 206 4.81 17.88 16.48
CA THR A 206 5.46 16.86 15.67
C THR A 206 4.80 16.76 14.32
N THR A 207 5.62 16.72 13.27
CA THR A 207 5.18 16.30 11.95
C THR A 207 5.30 14.78 11.89
N PHE A 208 4.18 14.10 11.65
CA PHE A 208 4.07 12.65 11.57
C PHE A 208 3.66 12.25 10.15
N LEU A 209 4.50 11.46 9.48
CA LEU A 209 4.26 10.87 8.17
C LEU A 209 4.00 9.39 8.32
N VAL A 210 2.89 8.93 7.76
CA VAL A 210 2.52 7.53 7.64
C VAL A 210 2.48 7.19 6.16
N CYS A 211 3.16 6.11 5.75
CA CYS A 211 3.08 5.56 4.41
C CYS A 211 2.65 4.09 4.49
N ASN A 212 1.55 3.75 3.84
CA ASN A 212 1.06 2.39 3.69
C ASN A 212 1.45 1.81 2.33
N TYR A 213 1.72 0.51 2.31
CA TYR A 213 2.28 -0.21 1.17
C TYR A 213 1.44 -1.44 0.83
N SER A 214 1.22 -1.68 -0.47
CA SER A 214 0.58 -2.89 -0.98
C SER A 214 1.30 -3.43 -2.23
N SER A 215 1.52 -4.73 -2.40
CA SER A 215 1.33 -5.77 -1.38
C SER A 215 2.30 -5.58 -0.21
N LYS A 216 1.99 -6.18 0.96
CA LYS A 216 2.85 -6.14 2.15
C LYS A 216 4.26 -6.66 1.82
N GLY A 217 5.27 -5.92 2.29
CA GLY A 217 6.66 -6.36 2.30
C GLY A 217 7.14 -6.83 3.68
N ASN A 218 8.46 -6.96 3.83
CA ASN A 218 9.13 -7.36 5.07
C ASN A 218 8.62 -8.70 5.62
N TRP A 219 8.38 -9.67 4.73
CA TRP A 219 8.07 -11.04 5.14
C TRP A 219 9.27 -11.67 5.84
N ILE A 220 9.00 -12.27 7.01
CA ILE A 220 10.05 -12.89 7.83
C ILE A 220 10.64 -14.07 7.06
N GLY A 221 11.94 -14.03 6.85
CA GLY A 221 12.65 -15.10 6.13
C GLY A 221 12.68 -14.91 4.61
N GLU A 222 12.28 -13.76 4.09
CA GLU A 222 12.34 -13.44 2.66
C GLU A 222 13.29 -12.28 2.37
N ALA A 223 13.95 -12.34 1.21
CA ALA A 223 14.71 -11.21 0.67
C ALA A 223 13.76 -10.18 0.04
N PRO A 224 14.10 -8.88 0.03
CA PRO A 224 13.21 -7.85 -0.50
C PRO A 224 12.98 -7.96 -2.01
N TYR A 225 13.90 -8.57 -2.75
CA TYR A 225 13.79 -8.79 -4.20
C TYR A 225 14.66 -9.96 -4.64
N LYS A 226 14.53 -10.39 -5.90
CA LYS A 226 15.40 -11.41 -6.51
C LYS A 226 16.60 -10.74 -7.15
N VAL A 227 17.80 -11.21 -6.84
CA VAL A 227 19.01 -10.75 -7.51
C VAL A 227 19.02 -11.23 -8.96
N GLY A 228 19.41 -10.36 -9.89
CA GLY A 228 19.63 -10.74 -11.27
C GLY A 228 19.65 -9.54 -12.22
N VAL A 229 19.70 -9.82 -13.51
CA VAL A 229 19.62 -8.77 -14.55
C VAL A 229 18.29 -8.03 -14.39
N PRO A 230 18.27 -6.69 -14.37
CA PRO A 230 17.04 -5.93 -14.27
C PRO A 230 15.96 -6.42 -15.23
N CYS A 231 14.73 -6.55 -14.72
CA CYS A 231 13.55 -7.00 -15.45
C CYS A 231 13.59 -8.45 -15.98
N SER A 232 14.64 -9.25 -15.71
CA SER A 232 14.74 -10.63 -16.24
C SER A 232 13.78 -11.63 -15.57
N ALA A 233 13.09 -11.22 -14.50
CA ALA A 233 12.13 -12.03 -13.77
C ALA A 233 10.85 -11.23 -13.42
N CYS A 234 10.45 -10.31 -14.29
CA CYS A 234 9.19 -9.59 -14.14
C CYS A 234 7.99 -10.55 -14.18
N PRO A 235 6.94 -10.30 -13.36
CA PRO A 235 5.73 -11.11 -13.42
C PRO A 235 5.07 -11.03 -14.82
N PRO A 236 4.44 -12.11 -15.32
CA PRO A 236 3.81 -12.11 -16.65
C PRO A 236 2.78 -10.99 -16.87
N SER A 237 2.11 -10.53 -15.80
CA SER A 237 1.16 -9.42 -15.84
C SER A 237 1.75 -8.09 -16.33
N TYR A 238 3.07 -7.94 -16.31
CA TYR A 238 3.79 -6.75 -16.77
C TYR A 238 4.14 -6.80 -18.28
N GLY A 239 3.83 -7.91 -18.98
CA GLY A 239 3.96 -8.00 -20.44
C GLY A 239 5.39 -7.79 -20.96
N GLY A 240 6.41 -8.04 -20.13
CA GLY A 240 7.83 -7.90 -20.51
C GLY A 240 8.34 -6.45 -20.61
N SER A 241 7.54 -5.44 -20.24
CA SER A 241 7.98 -4.04 -20.31
C SER A 241 8.97 -3.71 -19.20
N CYS A 242 10.09 -3.12 -19.57
CA CYS A 242 11.15 -2.70 -18.66
C CYS A 242 11.47 -1.22 -18.85
N SER A 243 11.47 -0.45 -17.78
CA SER A 243 11.94 0.94 -17.78
C SER A 243 12.61 1.25 -16.45
N ASN A 244 13.71 2.00 -16.47
CA ASN A 244 14.48 2.38 -15.29
C ASN A 244 14.76 1.20 -14.32
N ASN A 245 15.11 0.02 -14.86
CA ASN A 245 15.37 -1.22 -14.13
C ASN A 245 14.17 -1.79 -13.35
N MET A 246 12.95 -1.43 -13.72
CA MET A 246 11.71 -1.90 -13.08
C MET A 246 10.73 -2.47 -14.10
N CYS A 247 9.89 -3.39 -13.65
CA CYS A 247 8.78 -3.96 -14.40
C CYS A 247 7.66 -2.92 -14.50
N PHE A 248 7.35 -2.49 -15.72
CA PHE A 248 6.26 -1.54 -15.96
C PHE A 248 5.03 -2.28 -16.49
N PRO A 249 3.83 -1.98 -15.99
CA PRO A 249 2.63 -2.61 -16.52
C PRO A 249 2.52 -2.26 -18.00
N ALA A 250 2.15 -3.24 -18.84
CA ALA A 250 1.92 -2.98 -20.25
C ALA A 250 0.89 -1.84 -20.38
N LEU A 251 1.19 -0.85 -21.23
CA LEU A 251 0.23 0.21 -21.55
C LEU A 251 -0.93 -0.42 -22.31
N ASN A 252 -1.98 -0.83 -21.59
CA ASN A 252 -3.27 -1.06 -22.22
C ASN A 252 -3.72 0.29 -22.78
N THR A 253 -3.80 0.40 -24.10
CA THR A 253 -4.10 1.60 -24.90
C THR A 253 -5.41 2.34 -24.54
N ASN A 254 -6.15 1.88 -23.51
CA ASN A 254 -7.32 2.55 -22.95
C ASN A 254 -7.01 3.57 -21.83
N TYR A 255 -5.77 3.65 -21.32
CA TYR A 255 -5.39 4.55 -20.22
C TYR A 255 -4.83 5.92 -20.65
N LEU A 256 -4.96 6.31 -21.91
CA LEU A 256 -4.56 7.65 -22.39
C LEU A 256 -5.47 8.80 -21.93
N GLN A 257 -6.50 8.53 -21.12
CA GLN A 257 -7.46 9.54 -20.67
C GLN A 257 -7.03 10.32 -19.42
N TRP A 258 -5.95 9.94 -18.73
CA TRP A 258 -5.62 10.52 -17.41
C TRP A 258 -4.52 11.60 -17.43
N PHE A 259 -4.02 11.98 -18.61
CA PHE A 259 -3.03 13.05 -18.78
C PHE A 259 -3.52 14.22 -19.63
N LYS A 260 -4.80 14.60 -19.50
CA LYS A 260 -5.29 15.91 -19.96
C LYS A 260 -5.80 16.72 -18.78
#